data_AF-A0A5K7Z7N1-F1
#
_entry.id   AF-A0A5K7Z7N1-F1
#
_cell.length_a   1.000
_cell.length_b   1.000
_cell.length_c   1.000
_cell.angle_alpha   90.00
_cell.angle_beta   90.00
_cell.angle_gamma   90.00
#
_symmetry.space_group_name_H-M   'P 1'
#
loop_
_entity.id
_entity.type
_entity.pdbx_description
1 polymer ?
#
loop_
_entity_poly.entity_id
_entity_poly.type
_entity_poly.pdbx_seq_one_letter_code
_entity_poly.pdbx_strand_id
1 'polypeptide(L)'
;MAFTRNFHRKLNFAFTQCHGILDDNSLRIHILSYNIEAKGMKNIREIADARKLDNASKITVKGLLELSELANERAAGKDGLLAIVVPDNPMFEKMAELYGYAIGDQKKETRSFRDPREALAWLGYEGNDIEKLLRFMRRHQV
;
A
#
# COMPACT_ATOMS: atom_id res chain seq x y z
N MET A 1 -5.48 6.46 -13.79
CA MET A 1 -5.73 5.56 -12.64
C MET A 1 -4.87 6.06 -11.50
N ALA A 2 -5.38 6.17 -10.27
CA ALA A 2 -4.59 6.70 -9.15
C ALA A 2 -3.63 5.68 -8.54
N PHE A 3 -3.77 4.40 -8.92
CA PHE A 3 -2.96 3.30 -8.43
C PHE A 3 -2.42 2.44 -9.56
N THR A 4 -1.17 2.04 -9.43
CA THR A 4 -0.57 0.93 -10.16
C THR A 4 0.00 -0.07 -9.16
N ARG A 5 -0.11 -1.37 -9.47
CA ARG A 5 0.32 -2.42 -8.55
C ARG A 5 1.07 -3.52 -9.29
N ASN A 6 2.18 -3.94 -8.70
CA ASN A 6 3.04 -4.98 -9.24
C ASN A 6 3.41 -5.97 -8.14
N PHE A 7 3.35 -7.27 -8.45
CA PHE A 7 3.61 -8.33 -7.47
C PHE A 7 4.91 -9.04 -7.78
N HIS A 8 5.75 -9.18 -6.76
CA HIS A 8 6.90 -10.07 -6.78
C HIS A 8 6.58 -11.36 -6.02
N ARG A 9 5.86 -12.27 -6.70
CA ARG A 9 5.28 -13.49 -6.11
C ARG A 9 6.28 -14.35 -5.32
N LYS A 10 7.52 -14.50 -5.81
CA LYS A 10 8.57 -15.30 -5.14
C LYS A 10 8.94 -14.79 -3.74
N LEU A 11 8.76 -13.49 -3.49
CA LEU A 11 9.10 -12.85 -2.22
C LEU A 11 7.84 -12.45 -1.42
N ASN A 12 6.64 -12.88 -1.85
CA ASN A 12 5.37 -12.45 -1.30
C ASN A 12 5.26 -10.92 -1.13
N PHE A 13 5.80 -10.18 -2.10
CA PHE A 13 5.87 -8.73 -2.06
C PHE A 13 4.90 -8.07 -3.05
N ALA A 14 4.25 -7.00 -2.62
CA ALA A 14 3.45 -6.13 -3.46
C ALA A 14 4.02 -4.72 -3.45
N PHE A 15 4.18 -4.14 -4.64
CA PHE A 15 4.51 -2.73 -4.82
C PHE A 15 3.32 -2.01 -5.42
N THR A 16 2.71 -1.14 -4.62
CA THR A 16 1.65 -0.22 -5.02
C THR A 16 2.27 1.16 -5.19
N GLN A 17 2.03 1.84 -6.30
CA GLN A 17 2.29 3.28 -6.42
C GLN A 17 0.97 4.02 -6.41
N CYS A 18 0.92 5.11 -5.65
CA CYS A 18 -0.19 6.04 -5.61
C CYS A 18 0.27 7.32 -6.33
N HIS A 19 -0.46 7.73 -7.35
CA HIS A 19 -0.09 8.90 -8.15
C HIS A 19 -1.28 9.70 -8.65
N GLY A 20 -1.06 10.99 -8.94
CA GLY A 20 -2.13 11.87 -9.42
C GLY A 20 -3.15 12.23 -8.34
N ILE A 21 -4.42 12.29 -8.73
CA ILE A 21 -5.53 12.64 -7.83
C ILE A 21 -6.14 11.36 -7.26
N LEU A 22 -6.20 11.31 -5.94
CA LEU A 22 -6.80 10.22 -5.17
C LEU A 22 -8.20 10.60 -4.67
N ASP A 23 -9.18 9.75 -4.95
CA ASP A 23 -10.57 9.87 -4.53
C ASP A 23 -11.13 8.53 -3.98
N ASP A 24 -12.32 8.59 -3.39
CA ASP A 24 -12.99 7.44 -2.77
C ASP A 24 -13.15 6.25 -3.73
N ASN A 25 -13.54 6.53 -4.99
CA ASN A 25 -13.74 5.48 -6.00
C ASN A 25 -12.42 4.78 -6.37
N SER A 26 -11.35 5.55 -6.51
CA SER A 26 -10.03 5.00 -6.81
C SER A 26 -9.53 4.08 -5.69
N LEU A 27 -9.74 4.47 -4.42
CA LEU A 27 -9.42 3.63 -3.27
C LEU A 27 -10.27 2.35 -3.24
N ARG A 28 -11.57 2.47 -3.53
CA ARG A 28 -12.48 1.32 -3.57
C ARG A 28 -12.06 0.30 -4.62
N ILE A 29 -11.79 0.76 -5.84
CA ILE A 29 -11.30 -0.10 -6.92
C ILE A 29 -9.99 -0.75 -6.53
N HIS A 30 -9.07 0.00 -5.92
CA HIS A 30 -7.80 -0.53 -5.42
C HIS A 30 -8.01 -1.70 -4.45
N ILE A 31 -8.85 -1.54 -3.42
CA ILE A 31 -9.09 -2.61 -2.43
C ILE A 31 -9.70 -3.85 -3.10
N LEU A 32 -10.73 -3.65 -3.93
CA LEU A 32 -11.43 -4.76 -4.59
C LEU A 32 -10.54 -5.53 -5.55
N SER A 33 -9.71 -4.84 -6.35
CA SER A 33 -8.83 -5.50 -7.31
C SER A 33 -7.71 -6.29 -6.62
N TYR A 34 -7.31 -5.89 -5.41
CA TYR A 34 -6.19 -6.52 -4.71
C TYR A 34 -6.39 -8.02 -4.50
N ASN A 35 -7.56 -8.44 -4.00
CA ASN A 35 -7.81 -9.87 -3.74
C ASN A 35 -7.68 -10.73 -4.99
N ILE A 36 -8.14 -10.19 -6.12
CA ILE A 36 -8.11 -10.88 -7.41
C ILE A 36 -6.66 -11.02 -7.87
N GLU A 37 -5.89 -9.93 -7.84
CA GLU A 37 -4.51 -9.91 -8.30
C GLU A 37 -3.57 -10.72 -7.38
N ALA A 38 -3.81 -10.66 -6.08
CA ALA A 38 -3.03 -11.34 -5.04
C ALA A 38 -3.41 -12.82 -4.85
N LYS A 39 -4.35 -13.35 -5.64
CA LYS A 39 -4.82 -14.73 -5.51
C LYS A 39 -3.65 -15.72 -5.50
N GLY A 40 -3.67 -16.60 -4.49
CA GLY A 40 -2.67 -17.64 -4.26
C GLY A 40 -1.44 -17.21 -3.47
N MET A 41 -1.31 -15.92 -3.12
CA MET A 41 -0.25 -15.44 -2.22
C MET A 41 -0.71 -15.48 -0.76
N LYS A 42 0.24 -15.63 0.17
CA LYS A 42 0.00 -15.63 1.63
C LYS A 42 0.97 -14.65 2.30
N ASN A 43 0.55 -14.04 3.42
CA ASN A 43 1.38 -13.16 4.25
C ASN A 43 2.04 -12.01 3.46
N ILE A 44 1.27 -11.34 2.60
CA ILE A 44 1.81 -10.37 1.66
C ILE A 44 2.38 -9.15 2.39
N ARG A 45 3.63 -8.81 2.07
CA ARG A 45 4.32 -7.60 2.52
C ARG A 45 4.22 -6.55 1.42
N GLU A 46 3.70 -5.39 1.76
CA GLU A 46 3.36 -4.38 0.76
C GLU A 46 4.07 -3.07 1.03
N ILE A 47 4.59 -2.45 -0.04
CA ILE A 47 4.92 -1.03 -0.06
C ILE A 47 3.87 -0.29 -0.89
N ALA A 48 3.25 0.73 -0.30
CA ALA A 48 2.48 1.74 -1.00
C ALA A 48 3.30 3.04 -1.09
N ASP A 49 3.77 3.40 -2.28
CA ASP A 49 4.56 4.60 -2.54
C ASP A 49 3.65 5.76 -2.95
N ALA A 50 3.41 6.68 -2.02
CA ALA A 50 2.53 7.83 -2.14
C ALA A 50 3.27 9.12 -2.55
N ARG A 51 4.58 9.05 -2.83
CA ARG A 51 5.39 10.25 -3.12
C ARG A 51 5.02 10.98 -4.40
N LYS A 52 4.26 10.33 -5.30
CA LYS A 52 3.77 10.91 -6.56
C LYS A 52 2.29 11.33 -6.50
N LEU A 53 1.69 11.37 -5.31
CA LEU A 53 0.34 11.90 -5.15
C LEU A 53 0.35 13.43 -5.27
N ASP A 54 -0.51 13.94 -6.14
CA ASP A 54 -0.69 15.38 -6.32
C ASP A 54 -1.76 15.92 -5.37
N ASN A 55 -2.83 15.14 -5.16
CA ASN A 55 -3.98 15.57 -4.37
C ASN A 55 -4.75 14.38 -3.77
N ALA A 56 -5.14 14.50 -2.50
CA ALA A 56 -5.96 13.52 -1.78
C ALA A 56 -7.22 14.14 -1.13
N SER A 57 -7.57 15.40 -1.45
CA SER A 57 -8.68 16.14 -0.84
C SER A 57 -10.07 15.61 -1.19
N LYS A 58 -10.17 14.71 -2.17
CA LYS A 58 -11.41 14.06 -2.58
C LYS A 58 -11.69 12.76 -1.81
N ILE A 59 -10.85 12.41 -0.85
CA ILE A 59 -11.13 11.34 0.09
C ILE A 59 -12.08 11.89 1.17
N THR A 60 -13.21 11.22 1.36
CA THR A 60 -14.20 11.60 2.36
C THR A 60 -14.19 10.63 3.55
N VAL A 61 -14.70 11.08 4.69
CA VAL A 61 -14.90 10.21 5.87
C VAL A 61 -15.82 9.04 5.51
N LYS A 62 -16.89 9.30 4.74
CA LYS A 62 -17.79 8.26 4.25
C LYS A 62 -17.05 7.23 3.39
N GLY A 63 -16.20 7.69 2.48
CA GLY A 63 -15.35 6.82 1.68
C GLY A 63 -14.44 5.94 2.54
N LEU A 64 -13.78 6.51 3.56
CA LEU A 64 -12.94 5.74 4.49
C LEU A 64 -13.73 4.68 5.27
N LEU A 65 -14.97 4.95 5.67
CA LEU A 65 -15.83 3.98 6.35
C LEU A 65 -16.21 2.83 5.41
N GLU A 66 -16.67 3.13 4.19
CA GLU A 66 -16.99 2.11 3.18
C GLU A 66 -15.76 1.25 2.83
N LEU A 67 -14.57 1.85 2.81
CA LEU A 67 -13.31 1.12 2.59
C LEU A 67 -13.00 0.16 3.74
N SER A 68 -13.32 0.53 4.97
CA SER A 68 -13.11 -0.34 6.14
C SER A 68 -13.99 -1.59 6.07
N GLU A 69 -15.26 -1.43 5.72
CA GLU A 69 -16.19 -2.54 5.50
C GLU A 69 -15.71 -3.47 4.38
N LEU A 70 -15.31 -2.90 3.23
CA LEU A 70 -14.79 -3.66 2.09
C LEU A 70 -13.45 -4.33 2.40
N ALA A 71 -12.60 -3.69 3.21
CA ALA A 71 -11.34 -4.27 3.65
C ALA A 71 -11.61 -5.51 4.50
N ASN A 72 -12.62 -5.51 5.37
CA ASN A 72 -12.97 -6.66 6.21
C ASN A 72 -13.26 -7.97 5.44
N GLU A 73 -13.69 -7.86 4.19
CA GLU A 73 -13.94 -9.00 3.31
C GLU A 73 -12.66 -9.57 2.65
N ARG A 74 -11.49 -8.95 2.87
CA ARG A 74 -10.25 -9.25 2.15
C ARG A 74 -9.50 -10.45 2.75
N ALA A 75 -9.45 -11.58 2.05
CA ALA A 75 -8.68 -12.74 2.53
C ALA A 75 -7.16 -12.61 2.25
N ALA A 76 -6.75 -11.95 1.18
CA ALA A 76 -5.35 -11.94 0.71
C ALA A 76 -4.42 -10.99 1.50
N GLY A 77 -4.97 -10.24 2.47
CA GLY A 77 -4.24 -9.30 3.31
C GLY A 77 -3.90 -9.80 4.70
N LYS A 78 -4.64 -10.80 5.21
CA LYS A 78 -4.59 -11.26 6.60
C LYS A 78 -3.16 -11.65 7.01
N ASP A 79 -2.72 -11.12 8.15
CA ASP A 79 -1.35 -11.23 8.70
C ASP A 79 -0.23 -10.61 7.83
N GLY A 80 -0.61 -9.87 6.78
CA GLY A 80 0.29 -9.06 5.96
C GLY A 80 0.77 -7.81 6.69
N LEU A 81 1.84 -7.20 6.17
CA LEU A 81 2.32 -5.90 6.64
C LEU A 81 2.17 -4.89 5.49
N LEU A 82 1.94 -3.62 5.84
CA LEU A 82 1.91 -2.52 4.90
C LEU A 82 2.86 -1.41 5.36
N ALA A 83 3.82 -1.08 4.52
CA ALA A 83 4.64 0.11 4.66
C ALA A 83 4.17 1.17 3.65
N ILE A 84 3.91 2.39 4.12
CA ILE A 84 3.48 3.49 3.24
C ILE A 84 4.63 4.50 3.16
N VAL A 85 5.19 4.69 1.97
CA VAL A 85 6.25 5.68 1.74
C VAL A 85 5.59 7.00 1.34
N VAL A 86 5.76 8.03 2.17
CA VAL A 86 5.07 9.32 2.04
C VAL A 86 6.03 10.48 1.71
N PRO A 87 5.61 11.45 0.87
CA PRO A 87 6.41 12.65 0.62
C PRO A 87 6.49 13.51 1.88
N ASP A 88 7.54 14.33 2.01
CA ASP A 88 7.78 15.19 3.18
C ASP A 88 6.72 16.30 3.30
N ASN A 89 5.54 15.90 3.77
CA ASN A 89 4.34 16.70 3.86
C ASN A 89 3.43 16.08 4.95
N PRO A 90 3.13 16.82 6.03
CA PRO A 90 2.31 16.33 7.15
C PRO A 90 0.91 15.84 6.77
N MET A 91 0.32 16.41 5.71
CA MET A 91 -1.02 15.99 5.25
C MET A 91 -1.00 14.55 4.77
N PHE A 92 0.00 14.18 3.95
CA PHE A 92 0.10 12.82 3.41
C PHE A 92 0.45 11.79 4.49
N GLU A 93 1.20 12.18 5.51
CA GLU A 93 1.45 11.35 6.68
C GLU A 93 0.16 11.07 7.46
N LYS A 94 -0.66 12.11 7.72
CA LYS A 94 -1.95 11.92 8.38
C LYS A 94 -2.92 11.07 7.56
N MET A 95 -2.92 11.23 6.24
CA MET A 95 -3.73 10.39 5.35
C MET A 95 -3.28 8.93 5.37
N ALA A 96 -1.97 8.67 5.42
CA ALA A 96 -1.43 7.32 5.55
C ALA A 96 -1.85 6.66 6.88
N GLU A 97 -1.84 7.40 7.99
CA GLU A 97 -2.37 6.93 9.27
C GLU A 97 -3.87 6.58 9.19
N LEU A 98 -4.69 7.51 8.68
CA LEU A 98 -6.14 7.30 8.55
C LEU A 98 -6.47 6.09 7.68
N TYR A 99 -5.76 5.93 6.56
CA TYR A 99 -5.90 4.75 5.73
C TYR A 99 -5.49 3.48 6.47
N GLY A 100 -4.37 3.50 7.19
CA GLY A 100 -3.90 2.39 8.01
C GLY A 100 -4.93 1.94 9.06
N TYR A 101 -5.60 2.90 9.71
CA TYR A 101 -6.71 2.60 10.62
C TYR A 101 -7.91 2.00 9.89
N ALA A 102 -8.29 2.53 8.73
CA ALA A 102 -9.43 2.02 7.96
C ALA A 102 -9.25 0.56 7.54
N ILE A 103 -8.01 0.13 7.27
CA ILE A 103 -7.69 -1.26 6.89
C ILE A 103 -7.08 -2.08 8.04
N GLY A 104 -7.13 -1.59 9.27
CA GLY A 104 -6.38 -2.13 10.41
C GLY A 104 -6.66 -3.60 10.73
N ASP A 105 -7.88 -4.07 10.52
CA ASP A 105 -8.24 -5.48 10.76
C ASP A 105 -7.66 -6.45 9.72
N GLN A 106 -7.11 -5.93 8.62
CA GLN A 106 -6.57 -6.72 7.50
C GLN A 106 -5.07 -6.88 7.53
N LYS A 107 -4.34 -5.86 7.99
CA LYS A 107 -2.88 -5.90 8.08
C LYS A 107 -2.52 -5.99 9.55
N LYS A 108 -1.59 -6.88 9.88
CA LYS A 108 -1.10 -7.01 11.26
C LYS A 108 -0.55 -5.68 11.78
N GLU A 109 0.09 -4.92 10.90
CA GLU A 109 0.63 -3.61 11.21
C GLU A 109 0.74 -2.78 9.92
N THR A 110 0.45 -1.48 10.04
CA THR A 110 0.69 -0.48 8.99
C THR A 110 1.60 0.61 9.55
N ARG A 111 2.62 1.02 8.80
CA ARG A 111 3.56 2.07 9.23
C ARG A 111 4.00 2.96 8.08
N SER A 112 4.14 4.25 8.34
CA SER A 112 4.64 5.25 7.38
C SER A 112 6.16 5.37 7.43
N PHE A 113 6.77 5.65 6.27
CA PHE A 113 8.22 5.80 6.09
C PHE A 113 8.54 6.92 5.09
N ARG A 114 9.78 7.40 5.14
CA ARG A 114 10.35 8.33 4.15
C ARG A 114 11.26 7.61 3.16
N ASP A 115 12.04 6.64 3.65
CA ASP A 115 12.94 5.83 2.83
C ASP A 115 12.32 4.46 2.50
N PRO A 116 12.16 4.13 1.21
CA PRO A 116 11.79 2.78 0.77
C PRO A 116 12.67 1.65 1.32
N ARG A 117 13.96 1.91 1.56
CA ARG A 117 14.87 0.88 2.11
C ARG A 117 14.53 0.54 3.56
N GLU A 118 14.30 1.56 4.39
CA GLU A 118 13.87 1.38 5.78
C GLU A 118 12.51 0.66 5.85
N ALA A 119 11.58 1.03 4.96
CA ALA A 119 10.30 0.34 4.81
C ALA A 119 10.49 -1.15 4.50
N LEU A 120 11.37 -1.50 3.55
CA LEU A 120 11.66 -2.89 3.21
C LEU A 120 12.28 -3.67 4.38
N ALA A 121 13.18 -3.04 5.13
CA ALA A 121 13.77 -3.65 6.31
C ALA A 121 12.71 -3.95 7.38
N TRP A 122 11.80 -3.00 7.65
CA TRP A 122 10.70 -3.20 8.59
C TRP A 122 9.70 -4.28 8.14
N LEU A 123 9.50 -4.44 6.83
CA LEU A 123 8.70 -5.54 6.27
C LEU A 123 9.34 -6.93 6.45
N GLY A 124 10.59 -6.99 6.95
CA GLY A 124 11.32 -8.21 7.25
C GLY A 124 12.23 -8.69 6.12
N TYR A 125 12.55 -7.83 5.14
CA TYR A 125 13.52 -8.15 4.10
C TYR A 125 14.93 -7.72 4.53
N GLU A 126 15.94 -8.49 4.11
CA GLU A 126 17.33 -8.23 4.48
C GLU A 126 18.27 -8.40 3.28
N GLY A 127 19.44 -7.77 3.37
CA GLY A 127 20.56 -7.96 2.45
C GLY A 127 20.18 -7.89 0.97
N ASN A 128 20.44 -8.98 0.24
CA ASN A 128 20.23 -9.05 -1.21
C ASN A 128 18.75 -8.97 -1.62
N ASP A 129 17.80 -9.32 -0.74
CA ASP A 129 16.39 -9.24 -1.08
C ASP A 129 15.90 -7.78 -1.12
N ILE A 130 16.41 -6.92 -0.23
CA ILE A 130 16.20 -5.47 -0.33
C ILE A 130 16.68 -4.95 -1.69
N GLU A 131 17.89 -5.31 -2.12
CA GLU A 131 18.42 -4.83 -3.41
C GLU A 131 17.64 -5.34 -4.62
N LYS A 132 17.15 -6.58 -4.57
CA LYS A 132 16.25 -7.12 -5.61
C LYS A 132 14.94 -6.35 -5.64
N LEU A 133 14.34 -6.08 -4.48
CA LEU A 133 13.06 -5.38 -4.38
C LEU A 133 13.19 -3.91 -4.77
N LEU A 134 14.25 -3.21 -4.38
CA LEU A 134 14.51 -1.84 -4.85
C LEU A 134 14.70 -1.79 -6.37
N ARG A 135 15.42 -2.74 -6.97
CA ARG A 135 15.51 -2.86 -8.44
C ARG A 135 14.18 -3.21 -9.09
N PHE A 136 13.36 -4.03 -8.44
CA PHE A 136 12.00 -4.33 -8.90
C PHE A 136 11.13 -3.07 -8.88
N MET A 137 11.12 -2.32 -7.78
CA MET A 137 10.37 -1.07 -7.65
C MET A 137 10.78 -0.06 -8.72
N ARG A 138 12.08 0.20 -8.89
CA ARG A 138 12.60 1.13 -9.93
C ARG A 138 12.14 0.77 -11.35
N ARG A 139 12.07 -0.52 -11.69
CA ARG A 139 11.63 -0.97 -13.02
C ARG A 139 10.13 -0.78 -13.27
N HIS A 140 9.34 -0.72 -12.21
CA HIS A 140 7.89 -0.58 -12.30
C HIS A 140 7.41 0.81 -11.91
N GLN A 141 8.33 1.74 -11.64
CA GLN A 141 7.99 3.13 -11.36
C GLN A 141 7.39 3.77 -12.60
N VAL A 142 6.12 4.13 -12.49
CA VAL A 142 5.44 5.09 -13.38
C VAL A 142 5.67 6.49 -12.83
#